data_AF-A0A8X6UXZ0-F1
#
_entry.id   AF-A0A8X6UXZ0-F1
#
_cell.length_a   1.000
_cell.length_b   1.000
_cell.length_c   1.000
_cell.angle_alpha   90.00
_cell.angle_beta   90.00
_cell.angle_gamma   90.00
#
_symmetry.space_group_name_H-M   'P 1'
#
loop_
_entity.id
_entity.type
_entity.pdbx_description
1 polymer ?
#
loop_
_entity_poly.entity_id
_entity_poly.type
_entity_poly.pdbx_seq_one_letter_code
_entity_poly.pdbx_strand_id
1 'polypeptide(L)'
;MLPGSSPSLTALFHGCGSHLKLLKCVVDGTGEGRVRSTTPAEDRYIVLSAKRNRRTTAQQVADQFLAASGKQISRKTVAIRLRVGGLYARRPIVCVPLTRQHRTARLQWCREHHSWTEQDWACVLFSDESRFSLSSDCRRQLIWRESGTAYRPENIQEKDRYPICSIMVWAGIMINGRTRLHVVANGTMTGQRYIDEVLLLHDCPDSEGIQRLVWPARSPDLNPIENVWDALGRQVAGRNYPPTNKNTLIRALTEEWDKLPQQLLDNVVQSMVRRVECCITLHGGRIPY
;
A
#
# COMPACT_ATOMS: atom_id res chain seq x y z
N MET A 1 -16.52 16.98 62.62
CA MET A 1 -16.70 17.85 61.45
C MET A 1 -17.57 17.11 60.44
N LEU A 2 -18.49 17.85 59.83
CA LEU A 2 -19.79 17.44 59.33
C LEU A 2 -19.78 16.45 58.13
N PRO A 3 -20.94 15.79 57.88
CA PRO A 3 -21.07 14.56 57.12
C PRO A 3 -21.47 14.80 55.65
N GLY A 4 -21.42 13.72 54.86
CA GLY A 4 -21.92 13.71 53.49
C GLY A 4 -23.44 13.73 53.39
N SER A 5 -23.93 13.96 52.17
CA SER A 5 -25.20 13.47 51.60
C SER A 5 -25.26 13.83 50.10
N SER A 6 -25.42 12.81 49.24
CA SER A 6 -25.85 12.88 47.84
C SER A 6 -27.35 13.27 47.74
N PRO A 7 -28.02 13.21 46.56
CA PRO A 7 -27.74 13.70 45.20
C PRO A 7 -28.92 14.60 44.69
N SER A 8 -28.89 15.08 43.43
CA SER A 8 -30.05 15.12 42.50
C SER A 8 -29.98 16.28 41.49
N LEU A 9 -30.32 15.95 40.25
CA LEU A 9 -30.72 16.85 39.16
C LEU A 9 -31.89 17.76 39.58
N THR A 10 -31.92 19.02 39.15
CA THR A 10 -33.15 19.69 38.66
C THR A 10 -32.79 20.88 37.76
N ALA A 11 -33.62 21.08 36.74
CA ALA A 11 -33.53 22.03 35.66
C ALA A 11 -34.01 23.45 36.02
N LEU A 12 -33.63 24.39 35.13
CA LEU A 12 -34.35 25.59 34.65
C LEU A 12 -34.91 26.58 35.67
N PHE A 13 -34.54 27.87 35.55
CA PHE A 13 -35.53 28.94 35.36
C PHE A 13 -34.93 30.19 34.72
N HIS A 14 -35.77 30.81 33.88
CA HIS A 14 -35.60 32.05 33.13
C HIS A 14 -35.60 33.32 33.98
N GLY A 15 -35.11 34.43 33.40
CA GLY A 15 -35.46 35.81 33.78
C GLY A 15 -34.22 36.69 33.97
N CYS A 16 -33.74 37.37 32.93
CA CYS A 16 -34.12 38.73 32.51
C CYS A 16 -33.86 39.79 33.60
N GLY A 17 -32.89 40.67 33.33
CA GLY A 17 -32.53 41.77 34.23
C GLY A 17 -31.29 42.52 33.75
N SER A 18 -31.49 43.43 32.81
CA SER A 18 -30.53 44.36 32.24
C SER A 18 -29.73 45.18 33.27
N HIS A 19 -28.40 45.15 33.16
CA HIS A 19 -27.56 46.31 33.43
C HIS A 19 -26.29 46.23 32.57
N LEU A 20 -26.32 46.93 31.44
CA LEU A 20 -25.16 47.21 30.60
C LEU A 20 -24.17 48.05 31.42
N LYS A 21 -23.12 47.42 31.95
CA LYS A 21 -21.87 48.10 32.25
C LYS A 21 -20.98 48.00 31.02
N LEU A 22 -20.68 49.16 30.44
CA LEU A 22 -19.65 49.39 29.45
C LEU A 22 -18.33 48.74 29.93
N LEU A 23 -18.02 47.56 29.40
CA LEU A 23 -16.64 47.09 29.30
C LEU A 23 -16.15 47.59 27.95
N LYS A 24 -15.19 48.52 27.98
CA LYS A 24 -14.35 48.81 26.82
C LYS A 24 -13.82 47.48 26.30
N CYS A 25 -14.31 47.04 25.14
CA CYS A 25 -13.54 46.12 24.31
C CYS A 25 -12.24 46.85 24.00
N VAL A 26 -11.18 46.52 24.74
CA VAL A 26 -9.84 46.60 24.18
C VAL A 26 -9.89 45.60 23.03
N VAL A 27 -9.97 46.12 21.81
CA VAL A 27 -9.72 45.33 20.61
C VAL A 27 -8.24 45.02 20.69
N ASP A 28 -7.90 43.87 21.27
CA ASP A 28 -6.55 43.32 21.17
C ASP A 28 -6.24 43.25 19.68
N GLY A 29 -5.24 44.04 19.27
CA GLY A 29 -4.84 44.17 17.88
C GLY A 29 -4.62 42.80 17.26
N THR A 30 -5.00 42.68 15.99
CA THR A 30 -4.61 41.56 15.14
C THR A 30 -3.10 41.37 15.25
N GLY A 31 -2.65 40.39 16.02
CA GLY A 31 -1.24 40.05 16.10
C GLY A 31 -0.80 39.67 14.69
N GLU A 32 0.01 40.54 14.06
CA GLU A 32 0.64 40.25 12.79
C GLU A 32 1.54 39.03 13.00
N GLY A 33 1.03 37.86 12.60
CA GLY A 33 1.82 36.64 12.58
C GLY A 33 3.10 36.87 11.78
N ARG A 34 4.18 36.16 12.14
CA ARG A 34 5.48 36.22 11.46
C ARG A 34 5.32 36.33 9.94
N VAL A 35 5.82 37.43 9.38
CA VAL A 35 5.76 37.70 7.93
C VAL A 35 6.27 36.50 7.15
N ARG A 36 5.48 36.07 6.16
CA ARG A 36 5.80 34.90 5.34
C ARG A 36 7.10 35.14 4.60
N SER A 37 8.00 34.16 4.68
CA SER A 37 9.26 34.20 3.93
C SER A 37 9.07 33.97 2.43
N THR A 38 7.87 33.68 1.93
CA THR A 38 7.62 33.44 0.50
C THR A 38 6.33 34.11 0.02
N THR A 39 6.30 34.54 -1.24
CA THR A 39 5.14 35.11 -1.93
C THR A 39 4.27 34.02 -2.57
N PRO A 40 3.01 34.31 -2.96
CA PRO A 40 2.18 33.34 -3.68
C PRO A 40 2.77 32.88 -5.02
N ALA A 41 3.53 33.72 -5.72
CA ALA A 41 4.20 33.34 -6.97
C ALA A 41 5.37 32.36 -6.69
N GLU A 42 6.14 32.62 -5.64
CA GLU A 42 7.21 31.73 -5.17
C GLU A 42 6.67 30.38 -4.69
N ASP A 43 5.54 30.37 -3.97
CA ASP A 43 4.86 29.14 -3.54
C ASP A 43 4.41 28.30 -4.75
N ARG A 44 3.89 28.95 -5.81
CA ARG A 44 3.54 28.27 -7.08
C ARG A 44 4.76 27.67 -7.76
N TYR A 45 5.89 28.39 -7.81
CA TYR A 45 7.13 27.85 -8.36
C TYR A 45 7.59 26.60 -7.60
N ILE A 46 7.59 26.63 -6.27
CA ILE A 46 7.96 25.48 -5.42
C ILE A 46 7.11 24.25 -5.75
N VAL A 47 5.79 24.43 -5.88
CA VAL A 47 4.86 23.33 -6.21
C VAL A 47 5.10 22.81 -7.62
N LEU A 48 5.25 23.68 -8.62
CA LEU A 48 5.46 23.26 -10.01
C LEU A 48 6.80 22.55 -10.21
N SER A 49 7.87 23.00 -9.56
CA SER A 49 9.18 22.35 -9.57
C SER A 49 9.10 20.93 -9.03
N ALA A 50 8.40 20.73 -7.91
CA ALA A 50 8.17 19.39 -7.35
C ALA A 50 7.26 18.51 -8.24
N LYS A 51 6.27 19.07 -8.95
CA LYS A 51 5.46 18.30 -9.90
C LYS A 51 6.25 17.87 -11.14
N ARG A 52 7.17 18.72 -11.62
CA ARG A 52 8.05 18.41 -12.77
C ARG A 52 8.99 17.26 -12.46
N ASN A 53 9.53 17.18 -11.24
CA ASN A 53 10.30 16.03 -10.78
C ASN A 53 9.84 15.60 -9.39
N ARG A 54 8.89 14.67 -9.35
CA ARG A 54 8.28 14.20 -8.11
C ARG A 54 9.25 13.54 -7.14
N ARG A 55 10.46 13.16 -7.58
CA ARG A 55 11.49 12.49 -6.77
C ARG A 55 12.45 13.47 -6.07
N THR A 56 12.36 14.77 -6.33
CA THR A 56 13.25 15.75 -5.69
C THR A 56 13.01 15.83 -4.19
N THR A 57 14.08 15.86 -3.39
CA THR A 57 13.98 16.12 -1.96
C THR A 57 13.60 17.57 -1.68
N ALA A 58 13.09 17.85 -0.47
CA ALA A 58 12.82 19.23 -0.05
C ALA A 58 14.09 20.12 -0.07
N GLN A 59 15.29 19.53 0.07
CA GLN A 59 16.55 20.25 -0.05
C GLN A 59 16.80 20.64 -1.50
N GLN A 60 16.69 19.69 -2.43
CA GLN A 60 16.90 19.96 -3.86
C GLN A 60 15.91 21.02 -4.39
N VAL A 61 14.67 21.01 -3.92
CA VAL A 61 13.69 22.06 -4.26
C VAL A 61 14.09 23.42 -3.66
N ALA A 62 14.65 23.45 -2.45
CA ALA A 62 15.18 24.68 -1.85
C ALA A 62 16.39 25.22 -2.63
N ASP A 63 17.28 24.34 -3.09
CA ASP A 63 18.45 24.71 -3.88
C ASP A 63 18.04 25.24 -5.27
N GLN A 64 17.06 24.60 -5.92
CA GLN A 64 16.45 25.08 -7.16
C GLN A 64 15.73 26.43 -6.98
N PHE A 65 15.12 26.65 -5.82
CA PHE A 65 14.48 27.93 -5.49
C PHE A 65 15.51 29.04 -5.28
N LEU A 66 16.59 28.76 -4.56
CA LEU A 66 17.70 29.70 -4.35
C LEU A 66 18.31 30.10 -5.70
N ALA A 67 18.57 29.14 -6.58
CA ALA A 67 19.12 29.41 -7.91
C ALA A 67 18.21 30.30 -8.78
N ALA A 68 16.89 30.17 -8.66
CA ALA A 68 15.94 30.92 -9.48
C ALA A 68 15.54 32.29 -8.91
N SER A 69 15.52 32.44 -7.58
CA SER A 69 15.02 33.63 -6.89
C SER A 69 16.09 34.43 -6.16
N GLY A 70 17.30 33.88 -5.98
CA GLY A 70 18.35 34.45 -5.15
C GLY A 70 18.08 34.36 -3.64
N LYS A 71 16.96 33.76 -3.23
CA LYS A 71 16.49 33.75 -1.84
C LYS A 71 16.64 32.38 -1.19
N GLN A 72 17.21 32.37 0.01
CA GLN A 72 17.40 31.13 0.76
C GLN A 72 16.14 30.77 1.56
N ILE A 73 15.68 29.54 1.43
CA ILE A 73 14.56 29.00 2.22
C ILE A 73 14.95 27.66 2.84
N SER A 74 14.37 27.35 3.99
CA SER A 74 14.62 26.08 4.68
C SER A 74 13.83 24.92 4.07
N ARG A 75 14.34 23.69 4.21
CA ARG A 75 13.60 22.44 3.88
C ARG A 75 12.20 22.39 4.49
N LYS A 76 12.05 22.90 5.72
CA LYS A 76 10.77 22.96 6.43
C LYS A 76 9.79 23.89 5.72
N THR A 77 10.27 25.04 5.23
CA THR A 77 9.45 25.99 4.46
C THR A 77 8.95 25.32 3.19
N VAL A 78 9.83 24.68 2.42
CA VAL A 78 9.47 23.93 1.21
C VAL A 78 8.41 22.86 1.53
N ALA A 79 8.62 22.03 2.54
CA ALA A 79 7.67 20.98 2.91
C ALA A 79 6.29 21.53 3.30
N ILE A 80 6.24 22.68 3.99
CA ILE A 80 4.98 23.37 4.31
C ILE A 80 4.31 23.86 3.03
N ARG A 81 5.05 24.49 2.10
CA ARG A 81 4.49 24.99 0.83
C ARG A 81 3.96 23.88 -0.06
N LEU A 82 4.68 22.78 -0.14
CA LEU A 82 4.23 21.59 -0.87
C LEU A 82 2.96 21.02 -0.27
N ARG A 83 2.86 20.93 1.08
CA ARG A 83 1.65 20.48 1.76
C ARG A 83 0.46 21.40 1.51
N VAL A 84 0.66 22.72 1.59
CA VAL A 84 -0.38 23.71 1.25
C VAL A 84 -0.81 23.59 -0.21
N GLY A 85 0.12 23.28 -1.12
CA GLY A 85 -0.15 22.96 -2.52
C GLY A 85 -0.72 21.56 -2.78
N GLY A 86 -1.11 20.82 -1.75
CA GLY A 86 -1.74 19.50 -1.86
C GLY A 86 -0.77 18.34 -2.16
N LEU A 87 0.54 18.58 -2.09
CA LEU A 87 1.58 17.57 -2.30
C LEU A 87 2.12 17.03 -0.99
N TYR A 88 2.15 15.71 -0.89
CA TYR A 88 2.60 15.00 0.29
C TYR A 88 3.73 14.04 -0.06
N ALA A 89 4.75 14.00 0.78
CA ALA A 89 5.80 12.99 0.69
C ALA A 89 5.18 11.61 0.98
N ARG A 90 5.24 10.71 0.01
CA ARG A 90 4.70 9.35 0.08
C ARG A 90 5.65 8.38 -0.60
N ARG A 91 5.61 7.11 -0.20
CA ARG A 91 6.31 6.06 -0.93
C ARG A 91 5.66 5.87 -2.30
N PRO A 92 6.44 5.80 -3.40
CA PRO A 92 5.90 5.40 -4.69
C PRO A 92 5.36 3.97 -4.60
N ILE A 93 4.34 3.66 -5.40
CA ILE A 93 3.93 2.27 -5.59
C ILE A 93 4.87 1.63 -6.59
N VAL A 94 5.39 0.46 -6.25
CA VAL A 94 6.20 -0.34 -7.17
C VAL A 94 5.29 -1.29 -7.93
N CYS A 95 4.99 -1.00 -9.18
CA CYS A 95 4.22 -1.90 -10.04
C CYS A 95 4.48 -1.58 -11.52
N VAL A 96 4.08 -2.48 -12.42
CA VAL A 96 4.18 -2.22 -13.85
C VAL A 96 2.93 -1.43 -14.32
N PRO A 97 3.05 -0.35 -15.10
CA PRO A 97 1.89 0.40 -15.58
C PRO A 97 0.89 -0.46 -16.39
N LEU A 98 -0.40 -0.14 -16.28
CA LEU A 98 -1.47 -0.78 -17.07
C LEU A 98 -1.69 -0.04 -18.39
N THR A 99 -1.72 -0.78 -19.50
CA THR A 99 -2.13 -0.25 -20.81
C THR A 99 -3.66 -0.28 -20.92
N ARG A 100 -4.22 0.38 -21.94
CA ARG A 100 -5.66 0.31 -22.25
C ARG A 100 -6.12 -1.14 -22.50
N GLN A 101 -5.29 -1.94 -23.17
CA GLN A 101 -5.57 -3.36 -23.42
C GLN A 101 -5.63 -4.15 -22.10
N HIS A 102 -4.68 -3.95 -21.19
CA HIS A 102 -4.71 -4.61 -19.88
C HIS A 102 -5.99 -4.25 -19.10
N ARG A 103 -6.38 -2.98 -19.08
CA ARG A 103 -7.62 -2.55 -18.40
C ARG A 103 -8.86 -3.20 -19.01
N THR A 104 -8.92 -3.29 -20.34
CA THR A 104 -10.06 -3.90 -21.04
C THR A 104 -10.16 -5.40 -20.71
N ALA A 105 -9.05 -6.13 -20.79
CA ALA A 105 -9.00 -7.56 -20.45
C ALA A 105 -9.37 -7.81 -18.97
N ARG A 106 -8.87 -6.98 -18.05
CA ARG A 106 -9.23 -7.05 -16.63
C ARG A 106 -10.71 -6.81 -16.39
N LEU A 107 -11.28 -5.77 -17.02
CA LEU A 107 -12.70 -5.46 -16.87
C LEU A 107 -13.58 -6.58 -17.41
N GLN A 108 -13.22 -7.15 -18.56
CA GLN A 108 -13.94 -8.27 -19.15
C GLN A 108 -13.89 -9.49 -18.22
N TRP A 109 -12.70 -9.87 -17.77
CA TRP A 109 -12.53 -10.98 -16.83
C TRP A 109 -13.36 -10.78 -15.56
N CYS A 110 -13.34 -9.59 -14.96
CA CYS A 110 -14.15 -9.32 -13.77
C CYS A 110 -15.66 -9.40 -14.05
N ARG A 111 -16.14 -9.02 -15.24
CA ARG A 111 -17.56 -9.15 -15.61
C ARG A 111 -17.98 -10.61 -15.76
N GLU A 112 -17.12 -11.45 -16.34
CA GLU A 112 -17.35 -12.90 -16.48
C GLU A 112 -17.45 -13.59 -15.11
N HIS A 113 -16.75 -13.08 -14.10
CA HIS A 113 -16.71 -13.65 -12.75
C HIS A 113 -17.51 -12.81 -11.73
N HIS A 114 -18.33 -11.86 -12.18
CA HIS A 114 -19.09 -10.98 -11.27
C HIS A 114 -20.17 -11.72 -10.49
N SER A 115 -20.74 -12.77 -11.07
CA SER A 115 -21.75 -13.60 -10.42
C SER A 115 -21.18 -14.69 -9.52
N TRP A 116 -19.85 -14.82 -9.44
CA TRP A 116 -19.21 -15.84 -8.62
C TRP A 116 -19.34 -15.50 -7.14
N THR A 117 -19.87 -16.47 -6.40
CA THR A 117 -20.08 -16.41 -4.96
C THR A 117 -18.80 -16.76 -4.20
N GLU A 118 -18.81 -16.55 -2.87
CA GLU A 118 -17.71 -17.01 -2.01
C GLU A 118 -17.47 -18.52 -2.13
N GLN A 119 -18.53 -19.30 -2.36
CA GLN A 119 -18.43 -20.75 -2.57
C GLN A 119 -17.71 -21.09 -3.88
N ASP A 120 -17.97 -20.35 -4.97
CA ASP A 120 -17.25 -20.55 -6.24
C ASP A 120 -15.76 -20.23 -6.07
N TRP A 121 -15.43 -19.14 -5.36
CA TRP A 121 -14.05 -18.79 -5.05
C TRP A 121 -13.37 -19.75 -4.08
N ALA A 122 -14.13 -20.44 -3.21
CA ALA A 122 -13.60 -21.43 -2.29
C ALA A 122 -13.01 -22.65 -2.99
N CYS A 123 -13.46 -22.95 -4.20
CA CYS A 123 -12.93 -24.02 -5.04
C CYS A 123 -11.67 -23.62 -5.82
N VAL A 124 -11.20 -22.38 -5.73
CA VAL A 124 -10.04 -21.88 -6.48
C VAL A 124 -8.76 -21.99 -5.64
N LEU A 125 -7.76 -22.69 -6.18
CA LEU A 125 -6.39 -22.64 -5.68
C LEU A 125 -5.66 -21.45 -6.31
N PHE A 126 -5.35 -20.44 -5.50
CA PHE A 126 -4.54 -19.30 -5.91
C PHE A 126 -3.07 -19.60 -5.66
N SER A 127 -2.26 -19.64 -6.71
CA SER A 127 -0.81 -19.85 -6.62
C SER A 127 -0.03 -18.76 -7.34
N ASP A 128 1.19 -18.51 -6.88
CA ASP A 128 2.12 -17.61 -7.54
C ASP A 128 3.56 -17.86 -7.06
N GLU A 129 4.54 -17.27 -7.75
CA GLU A 129 5.91 -17.19 -7.26
C GLU A 129 6.17 -15.85 -6.56
N SER A 130 6.98 -15.89 -5.52
CA SER A 130 7.52 -14.68 -4.90
C SER A 130 9.02 -14.76 -4.69
N ARG A 131 9.63 -13.61 -4.42
CA ARG A 131 11.09 -13.48 -4.27
C ARG A 131 11.42 -12.68 -3.02
N PHE A 132 12.12 -13.31 -2.09
CA PHE A 132 12.58 -12.74 -0.83
C PHE A 132 14.09 -12.50 -0.85
N SER A 133 14.57 -11.41 -0.26
CA SER A 133 16.00 -11.08 -0.22
C SER A 133 16.45 -10.70 1.19
N LEU A 134 17.72 -10.99 1.50
CA LEU A 134 18.37 -10.57 2.75
C LEU A 134 18.62 -9.07 2.80
N SER A 135 18.88 -8.45 1.64
CA SER A 135 18.99 -7.00 1.54
C SER A 135 17.61 -6.38 1.75
N SER A 136 17.48 -5.51 2.75
CA SER A 136 16.36 -4.57 2.78
C SER A 136 16.55 -3.64 1.59
N ASP A 137 15.65 -3.74 0.62
CA ASP A 137 15.56 -2.78 -0.47
C ASP A 137 15.53 -1.39 0.17
N CYS A 138 16.42 -0.48 -0.24
CA CYS A 138 16.58 0.84 0.36
C CYS A 138 15.36 1.71 0.01
N ARG A 139 14.19 1.38 0.58
CA ARG A 139 12.85 1.98 0.39
C ARG A 139 12.74 3.38 1.04
N ARG A 140 13.82 4.16 1.03
CA ARG A 140 13.87 5.52 1.57
C ARG A 140 13.49 6.58 0.53
N GLN A 141 13.32 6.22 -0.74
CA GLN A 141 12.88 7.17 -1.75
C GLN A 141 11.40 7.52 -1.55
N LEU A 142 11.13 8.81 -1.34
CA LEU A 142 9.80 9.38 -1.29
C LEU A 142 9.56 10.20 -2.55
N ILE A 143 8.30 10.27 -2.96
CA ILE A 143 7.84 11.16 -4.02
C ILE A 143 6.82 12.17 -3.48
N TRP A 144 6.77 13.35 -4.09
CA TRP A 144 5.70 14.32 -3.87
C TRP A 144 4.50 13.99 -4.75
N ARG A 145 3.39 13.61 -4.13
CA ARG A 145 2.15 13.29 -4.85
C ARG A 145 0.91 13.79 -4.15
N GLU A 146 -0.13 14.00 -4.94
CA GLU A 146 -1.48 14.31 -4.49
C GLU A 146 -2.15 13.08 -3.84
N SER A 147 -3.06 13.32 -2.89
CA SER A 147 -3.85 12.23 -2.30
C SER A 147 -4.69 11.51 -3.37
N GLY A 148 -4.86 10.19 -3.26
CA GLY A 148 -5.64 9.39 -4.21
C GLY A 148 -5.00 9.15 -5.58
N THR A 149 -3.81 9.69 -5.87
CA THR A 149 -3.17 9.57 -7.20
C THR A 149 -2.11 8.46 -7.30
N ALA A 150 -2.13 7.51 -6.35
CA ALA A 150 -1.05 6.57 -6.14
C ALA A 150 -0.67 5.71 -7.36
N TYR A 151 -1.64 5.34 -8.18
CA TYR A 151 -1.49 4.48 -9.35
C TYR A 151 -1.38 5.25 -10.68
N ARG A 152 -1.22 6.58 -10.65
CA ARG A 152 -0.92 7.32 -11.86
C ARG A 152 0.48 6.95 -12.36
N PRO A 153 0.72 6.81 -13.68
CA PRO A 153 2.02 6.43 -14.22
C PRO A 153 3.18 7.28 -13.68
N GLU A 154 2.98 8.59 -13.51
CA GLU A 154 3.98 9.52 -12.98
C GLU A 154 4.35 9.31 -11.49
N ASN A 155 3.54 8.54 -10.75
CA ASN A 155 3.73 8.24 -9.33
C ASN A 155 4.19 6.79 -9.06
N ILE A 156 4.33 6.00 -10.11
CA ILE A 156 4.74 4.60 -10.04
C ILE A 156 6.27 4.52 -10.21
N GLN A 157 6.88 3.62 -9.46
CA GLN A 157 8.27 3.22 -9.67
C GLN A 157 8.26 1.83 -10.30
N GLU A 158 8.88 1.68 -11.47
CA GLU A 158 9.14 0.35 -11.99
C GLU A 158 10.24 -0.33 -11.14
N LYS A 159 10.11 -1.64 -10.94
CA LYS A 159 11.07 -2.41 -10.15
C LYS A 159 12.34 -2.60 -10.99
N ASP A 160 13.43 -1.92 -10.62
CA ASP A 160 14.76 -2.21 -11.17
C ASP A 160 15.23 -3.63 -10.76
N ARG A 161 16.22 -4.15 -11.52
CA ARG A 161 16.73 -5.53 -11.45
C ARG A 161 16.80 -6.11 -10.03
N TYR A 162 16.38 -7.38 -9.92
CA TYR A 162 16.36 -8.13 -8.68
C TYR A 162 17.75 -8.19 -8.01
N PRO A 163 17.82 -8.08 -6.67
CA PRO A 163 19.06 -8.27 -5.94
C PRO A 163 19.65 -9.67 -6.20
N ILE A 164 20.97 -9.71 -6.38
CA ILE A 164 21.77 -10.92 -6.70
C ILE A 164 21.62 -12.03 -5.63
N CYS A 165 21.21 -11.67 -4.41
CA CYS A 165 21.05 -12.58 -3.27
C CYS A 165 19.58 -12.76 -2.84
N SER A 166 18.72 -13.16 -3.77
CA SER A 166 17.30 -13.41 -3.52
C SER A 166 16.92 -14.88 -3.69
N ILE A 167 15.90 -15.31 -2.95
CA ILE A 167 15.35 -16.68 -2.91
C ILE A 167 13.97 -16.61 -3.55
N MET A 168 13.71 -17.51 -4.49
CA MET A 168 12.42 -17.65 -5.16
C MET A 168 11.65 -18.79 -4.49
N VAL A 169 10.37 -18.55 -4.23
CA VAL A 169 9.46 -19.50 -3.59
C VAL A 169 8.18 -19.58 -4.40
N TRP A 170 7.50 -20.72 -4.32
CA TRP A 170 6.17 -20.95 -4.86
C TRP A 170 5.27 -21.51 -3.75
N ALA A 171 4.00 -21.10 -3.74
CA ALA A 171 2.96 -21.78 -2.97
C ALA A 171 1.59 -21.53 -3.58
N GLY A 172 0.60 -22.27 -3.08
CA GLY A 172 -0.81 -22.05 -3.32
C GLY A 172 -1.60 -21.90 -2.02
N ILE A 173 -2.68 -21.13 -2.07
CA ILE A 173 -3.65 -20.93 -0.99
C ILE A 173 -5.07 -21.16 -1.52
N MET A 174 -5.94 -21.64 -0.64
CA MET A 174 -7.37 -21.80 -0.91
C MET A 174 -8.15 -21.67 0.40
N ILE A 175 -9.48 -21.67 0.33
CA ILE A 175 -10.31 -21.75 1.53
C ILE A 175 -10.02 -23.08 2.25
N ASN A 176 -9.82 -23.01 3.56
CA ASN A 176 -9.51 -24.16 4.43
C ASN A 176 -8.22 -24.92 4.08
N GLY A 177 -7.33 -24.37 3.25
CA GLY A 177 -6.10 -25.06 2.88
C GLY A 177 -4.99 -24.18 2.31
N ARG A 178 -3.80 -24.77 2.22
CA ARG A 178 -2.62 -24.22 1.56
C ARG A 178 -1.67 -25.34 1.16
N THR A 179 -0.82 -25.08 0.17
CA THR A 179 0.28 -25.98 -0.16
C THR A 179 1.42 -25.81 0.83
N ARG A 180 2.38 -26.75 0.79
CA ARG A 180 3.71 -26.51 1.36
C ARG A 180 4.39 -25.37 0.57
N LEU A 181 5.21 -24.59 1.25
CA LEU A 181 6.06 -23.59 0.60
C LEU A 181 7.20 -24.30 -0.14
N HIS A 182 7.18 -24.24 -1.46
CA HIS A 182 8.26 -24.78 -2.29
C HIS A 182 9.36 -23.75 -2.48
N VAL A 183 10.61 -24.15 -2.23
CA VAL A 183 11.78 -23.29 -2.42
C VAL A 183 12.46 -23.70 -3.71
N VAL A 184 12.53 -22.78 -4.67
CA VAL A 184 13.08 -23.06 -6.00
C VAL A 184 14.60 -23.09 -5.88
N ALA A 185 15.19 -24.28 -5.89
CA ALA A 185 16.64 -24.45 -5.78
C ALA A 185 17.35 -23.89 -7.02
N ASN A 186 18.37 -23.04 -6.82
CA ASN A 186 19.28 -22.47 -7.82
C ASN A 186 18.69 -22.19 -9.22
N GLY A 187 18.35 -20.94 -9.50
CA GLY A 187 18.04 -20.44 -10.85
C GLY A 187 16.71 -19.69 -10.95
N THR A 188 16.27 -19.49 -12.19
CA THR A 188 14.95 -18.95 -12.53
C THR A 188 13.97 -20.12 -12.70
N MET A 189 12.73 -19.99 -12.22
CA MET A 189 11.68 -20.96 -12.51
C MET A 189 11.48 -21.05 -14.03
N THR A 190 11.72 -22.22 -14.62
CA THR A 190 11.39 -22.47 -16.03
C THR A 190 10.02 -23.15 -16.10
N GLY A 191 9.34 -23.05 -17.25
CA GLY A 191 8.05 -23.73 -17.43
C GLY A 191 8.11 -25.24 -17.17
N GLN A 192 9.23 -25.89 -17.50
CA GLN A 192 9.44 -27.31 -17.22
C GLN A 192 9.61 -27.59 -15.72
N ARG A 193 10.38 -26.76 -15.01
CA ARG A 193 10.52 -26.89 -13.54
C ARG A 193 9.22 -26.62 -12.81
N TYR A 194 8.37 -25.74 -13.34
CA TYR A 194 7.01 -25.55 -12.81
C TYR A 194 6.17 -26.83 -12.98
N ILE A 195 6.26 -27.50 -14.13
CA ILE A 195 5.57 -28.78 -14.33
C ILE A 195 6.12 -29.84 -13.36
N ASP A 196 7.45 -30.01 -13.33
CA ASP A 196 8.11 -31.08 -12.59
C ASP A 196 8.10 -30.91 -11.07
N GLU A 197 8.31 -29.67 -10.59
CA GLU A 197 8.48 -29.38 -9.16
C GLU A 197 7.20 -28.89 -8.49
N VAL A 198 6.24 -28.35 -9.26
CA VAL A 198 5.02 -27.73 -8.71
C VAL A 198 3.77 -28.52 -9.09
N LEU A 199 3.55 -28.81 -10.38
CA LEU A 199 2.33 -29.52 -10.82
C LEU A 199 2.38 -31.03 -10.54
N LEU A 200 3.56 -31.66 -10.67
CA LEU A 200 3.73 -33.11 -10.51
C LEU A 200 4.07 -33.55 -9.07
N LEU A 201 4.58 -32.66 -8.22
CA LEU A 201 5.12 -32.99 -6.90
C LEU A 201 4.12 -32.75 -5.75
N HIS A 202 3.04 -32.00 -5.99
CA HIS A 202 2.07 -31.64 -4.96
C HIS A 202 0.87 -32.57 -4.84
N ASP A 203 0.84 -33.71 -5.55
CA ASP A 203 -0.23 -34.72 -5.48
C ASP A 203 -1.61 -34.07 -5.31
N CYS A 204 -1.94 -33.14 -6.21
CA CYS A 204 -3.31 -32.63 -6.24
C CYS A 204 -4.19 -33.84 -6.58
N PRO A 205 -5.02 -34.33 -5.65
CA PRO A 205 -5.91 -35.43 -5.95
C PRO A 205 -6.78 -34.92 -7.10
N ASP A 206 -6.82 -35.66 -8.21
CA ASP A 206 -7.56 -35.34 -9.43
C ASP A 206 -6.82 -34.42 -10.43
N SER A 207 -5.68 -34.88 -10.95
CA SER A 207 -5.12 -34.34 -12.20
C SER A 207 -6.06 -34.51 -13.41
N GLU A 208 -7.10 -35.33 -13.29
CA GLU A 208 -8.24 -35.44 -14.22
C GLU A 208 -9.43 -34.58 -13.75
N GLY A 209 -9.26 -33.25 -13.64
CA GLY A 209 -10.37 -32.37 -13.24
C GLY A 209 -10.04 -30.90 -13.03
N ILE A 210 -8.76 -30.54 -12.91
CA ILE A 210 -8.34 -29.15 -12.66
C ILE A 210 -8.55 -28.30 -13.91
N GLN A 211 -9.56 -27.42 -13.86
CA GLN A 211 -9.79 -26.42 -14.88
C GLN A 211 -8.89 -25.20 -14.64
N ARG A 212 -8.08 -24.85 -15.64
CA ARG A 212 -7.25 -23.65 -15.58
C ARG A 212 -8.14 -22.41 -15.73
N LEU A 213 -8.15 -21.57 -14.70
CA LEU A 213 -8.76 -20.25 -14.78
C LEU A 213 -7.91 -19.33 -15.67
N VAL A 214 -8.49 -18.82 -16.76
CA VAL A 214 -7.81 -17.82 -17.62
C VAL A 214 -7.65 -16.55 -16.81
N TRP A 215 -6.41 -16.07 -16.63
CA TRP A 215 -6.12 -14.93 -15.76
C TRP A 215 -5.73 -13.66 -16.53
N PRO A 216 -6.23 -12.46 -16.15
CA PRO A 216 -5.89 -11.23 -16.86
C PRO A 216 -4.46 -10.78 -16.54
N ALA A 217 -3.66 -10.53 -17.58
CA ALA A 217 -2.26 -10.12 -17.43
C ALA A 217 -2.08 -8.87 -16.53
N ARG A 218 -0.95 -8.82 -15.81
CA ARG A 218 -0.55 -7.72 -14.90
C ARG A 218 -1.56 -7.43 -13.78
N SER A 219 -2.19 -8.47 -13.25
CA SER A 219 -3.21 -8.38 -12.20
C SER A 219 -2.84 -9.07 -10.88
N PRO A 220 -1.69 -8.72 -10.27
CA PRO A 220 -1.34 -9.22 -8.94
C PRO A 220 -2.35 -8.75 -7.87
N ASP A 221 -3.00 -7.60 -8.10
CA ASP A 221 -4.03 -7.07 -7.21
C ASP A 221 -5.31 -7.91 -7.16
N LEU A 222 -5.55 -8.71 -8.20
CA LEU A 222 -6.62 -9.69 -8.21
C LEU A 222 -6.19 -11.06 -7.67
N ASN A 223 -4.90 -11.27 -7.35
CA ASN A 223 -4.40 -12.54 -6.85
C ASN A 223 -4.20 -12.46 -5.32
N PRO A 224 -5.06 -13.08 -4.49
CA PRO A 224 -5.01 -12.95 -3.03
C PRO A 224 -3.68 -13.37 -2.39
N ILE A 225 -2.93 -14.28 -3.03
CA ILE A 225 -1.65 -14.76 -2.49
C ILE A 225 -0.60 -13.66 -2.38
N GLU A 226 -0.73 -12.57 -3.14
CA GLU A 226 0.15 -11.40 -3.04
C GLU A 226 0.06 -10.73 -1.66
N ASN A 227 -1.12 -10.74 -1.02
CA ASN A 227 -1.27 -10.29 0.37
C ASN A 227 -0.60 -11.23 1.36
N VAL A 228 -0.59 -12.53 1.05
CA VAL A 228 0.05 -13.55 1.88
C VAL A 228 1.56 -13.44 1.80
N TRP A 229 2.13 -13.12 0.62
CA TRP A 229 3.55 -12.82 0.49
C TRP A 229 3.99 -11.62 1.32
N ASP A 230 3.19 -10.56 1.35
CA ASP A 230 3.46 -9.38 2.17
C ASP A 230 3.34 -9.70 3.68
N ALA A 231 2.35 -10.51 4.08
CA ALA A 231 2.22 -10.99 5.46
C ALA A 231 3.42 -11.85 5.89
N LEU A 232 3.82 -12.81 5.06
CA LEU A 232 5.00 -13.66 5.28
C LEU A 232 6.26 -12.82 5.41
N GLY A 233 6.46 -11.86 4.50
CA GLY A 233 7.61 -10.95 4.54
C GLY A 233 7.67 -10.13 5.83
N ARG A 234 6.52 -9.65 6.33
CA ARG A 234 6.43 -8.95 7.62
C ARG A 234 6.77 -9.86 8.80
N GLN A 235 6.25 -11.09 8.83
CA GLN A 235 6.54 -12.03 9.91
C GLN A 235 8.03 -12.40 9.96
N VAL A 236 8.64 -12.69 8.80
CA VAL A 236 10.07 -12.97 8.70
C VAL A 236 10.90 -11.77 9.16
N ALA A 237 10.54 -10.55 8.76
CA ALA A 237 11.22 -9.33 9.17
C ALA A 237 11.02 -8.99 10.66
N GLY A 238 9.90 -9.43 11.25
CA GLY A 238 9.53 -9.21 12.65
C GLY A 238 10.11 -10.24 13.63
N ARG A 239 10.87 -11.24 13.15
CA ARG A 239 11.53 -12.21 14.02
C ARG A 239 12.54 -11.53 14.95
N ASN A 240 12.65 -12.07 16.17
CA ASN A 240 13.70 -11.71 17.13
C ASN A 240 15.10 -11.90 16.56
N TYR A 241 15.29 -12.93 15.71
CA TYR A 241 16.53 -13.22 15.01
C TYR A 241 16.30 -13.17 13.49
N PRO A 242 16.52 -12.02 12.85
CA PRO A 242 16.38 -11.88 11.41
C PRO A 242 17.36 -12.79 10.65
N PRO A 243 16.96 -13.35 9.50
CA PRO A 243 17.85 -14.18 8.71
C PRO A 243 19.03 -13.37 8.16
N THR A 244 20.23 -13.92 8.26
CA THR A 244 21.49 -13.26 7.85
C THR A 244 22.14 -13.92 6.64
N ASN A 245 21.64 -15.10 6.23
CA ASN A 245 22.14 -15.85 5.09
C ASN A 245 21.00 -16.62 4.40
N LYS A 246 21.27 -17.20 3.23
CA LYS A 246 20.22 -17.88 2.44
C LYS A 246 19.54 -19.03 3.18
N ASN A 247 20.31 -19.86 3.89
CA ASN A 247 19.75 -21.02 4.60
C ASN A 247 18.84 -20.60 5.76
N THR A 248 19.28 -19.60 6.54
CA THR A 248 18.45 -19.03 7.61
C THR A 248 17.20 -18.35 7.05
N LEU A 249 17.28 -17.73 5.86
CA LEU A 249 16.11 -17.16 5.19
C LEU A 249 15.14 -18.24 4.69
N ILE A 250 15.64 -19.34 4.12
CA ILE A 250 14.80 -20.48 3.70
C ILE A 250 14.04 -21.04 4.90
N ARG A 251 14.78 -21.38 5.97
CA ARG A 251 14.17 -21.90 7.20
C ARG A 251 13.16 -20.91 7.77
N ALA A 252 13.52 -19.63 7.77
CA ALA A 252 12.65 -18.58 8.24
C ALA A 252 11.33 -18.51 7.45
N LEU A 253 11.39 -18.57 6.11
CA LEU A 253 10.22 -18.53 5.25
C LEU A 253 9.33 -19.75 5.44
N THR A 254 9.90 -20.95 5.48
CA THR A 254 9.15 -22.20 5.68
C THR A 254 8.42 -22.20 7.03
N GLU A 255 9.14 -21.90 8.12
CA GLU A 255 8.55 -21.89 9.47
C GLU A 255 7.43 -20.85 9.63
N GLU A 256 7.55 -19.66 9.03
CA GLU A 256 6.49 -18.63 9.16
C GLU A 256 5.32 -18.92 8.24
N TRP A 257 5.57 -19.50 7.06
CA TRP A 257 4.50 -19.98 6.20
C TRP A 257 3.59 -20.97 6.95
N ASP A 258 4.17 -21.93 7.66
CA ASP A 258 3.43 -22.91 8.44
C ASP A 258 2.70 -22.29 9.65
N LYS A 259 3.14 -21.13 10.14
CA LYS A 259 2.49 -20.41 11.24
C LYS A 259 1.40 -19.45 10.80
N LEU A 260 1.28 -19.14 9.50
CA LEU A 260 0.23 -18.24 9.03
C LEU A 260 -1.14 -18.83 9.42
N PRO A 261 -2.02 -18.07 10.09
CA PRO A 261 -3.34 -18.58 10.47
C PRO A 261 -4.19 -18.89 9.23
N GLN A 262 -4.89 -20.02 9.21
CA GLN A 262 -5.79 -20.36 8.09
C GLN A 262 -6.86 -19.27 7.90
N GLN A 263 -7.36 -18.67 8.98
CA GLN A 263 -8.29 -17.53 8.94
C GLN A 263 -7.75 -16.34 8.12
N LEU A 264 -6.44 -16.08 8.14
CA LEU A 264 -5.85 -15.02 7.31
C LEU A 264 -6.00 -15.36 5.83
N LEU A 265 -5.73 -16.61 5.46
CA LEU A 265 -5.83 -17.11 4.09
C LEU A 265 -7.28 -17.07 3.61
N ASP A 266 -8.20 -17.52 4.46
CA ASP A 266 -9.63 -17.54 4.14
C ASP A 266 -10.16 -16.12 3.91
N ASN A 267 -9.79 -15.17 4.78
CA ASN A 267 -10.17 -13.77 4.65
C ASN A 267 -9.66 -13.14 3.34
N VAL A 268 -8.43 -13.44 2.91
CA VAL A 268 -7.90 -12.88 1.66
C VAL A 268 -8.56 -13.52 0.45
N VAL A 269 -8.89 -14.82 0.48
CA VAL A 269 -9.61 -15.47 -0.63
C VAL A 269 -11.06 -14.98 -0.70
N GLN A 270 -11.78 -14.89 0.43
CA GLN A 270 -13.14 -14.33 0.50
C GLN A 270 -13.21 -12.89 -0.01
N SER A 271 -12.11 -12.12 0.09
CA SER A 271 -12.07 -10.77 -0.45
C SER A 271 -12.22 -10.69 -1.98
N MET A 272 -12.16 -11.82 -2.71
CA MET A 272 -12.25 -11.86 -4.18
C MET A 272 -13.54 -11.23 -4.73
N VAL A 273 -14.68 -11.44 -4.07
CA VAL A 273 -15.96 -10.82 -4.48
C VAL A 273 -15.81 -9.30 -4.56
N ARG A 274 -15.32 -8.70 -3.47
CA ARG A 274 -15.07 -7.25 -3.38
C ARG A 274 -13.99 -6.78 -4.36
N ARG A 275 -12.94 -7.57 -4.61
CA ARG A 275 -11.87 -7.22 -5.56
C ARG A 275 -12.39 -7.11 -6.98
N VAL A 276 -13.21 -8.07 -7.39
CA VAL A 276 -13.87 -8.11 -8.69
C VAL A 276 -14.77 -6.88 -8.86
N GLU A 277 -15.64 -6.59 -7.89
CA GLU A 277 -16.50 -5.40 -7.88
C GLU A 277 -15.70 -4.09 -7.96
N CYS A 278 -14.61 -3.99 -7.19
CA CYS A 278 -13.75 -2.80 -7.19
C CYS A 278 -13.07 -2.61 -8.55
N CYS A 279 -12.60 -3.70 -9.18
CA CYS A 279 -11.99 -3.64 -10.50
C CYS A 279 -12.99 -3.19 -11.58
N ILE A 280 -14.24 -3.65 -11.48
CA ILE A 280 -15.35 -3.20 -12.36
C ILE A 280 -15.60 -1.71 -12.17
N THR A 281 -15.74 -1.27 -10.92
CA THR A 281 -15.98 0.14 -10.55
C THR A 281 -14.86 1.05 -11.05
N LEU A 282 -13.62 0.55 -11.07
CA LEU A 282 -12.45 1.28 -11.57
C LEU A 282 -12.20 1.08 -13.08
N HIS A 283 -13.15 0.50 -13.81
CA HIS A 283 -13.05 0.23 -15.25
C HIS A 283 -11.75 -0.51 -15.62
N GLY A 284 -11.50 -1.64 -14.96
CA GLY A 284 -10.29 -2.45 -15.13
C GLY A 284 -9.02 -1.81 -14.55
N GLY A 285 -9.16 -0.75 -13.77
CA GLY A 285 -8.08 -0.09 -13.06
C GLY A 285 -7.47 -0.96 -11.95
N ARG A 286 -6.37 -0.46 -11.34
CA ARG A 286 -5.77 -1.11 -10.17
C ARG A 286 -6.65 -0.92 -8.95
N ILE A 287 -6.86 -2.00 -8.22
CA ILE A 287 -7.59 -1.95 -6.95
C ILE A 287 -6.61 -1.75 -5.78
N PRO A 288 -7.04 -1.11 -4.68
CA PRO A 288 -6.32 -1.21 -3.42
C PRO A 288 -6.56 -2.61 -2.83
N TYR A 289 -5.47 -3.27 -2.44
CA TYR A 289 -5.48 -4.61 -1.83
C TYR A 289 -4.38 -4.73 -0.80
#